data_AF-A0A6H0C5Z9-F1
#
_entry.id   AF-A0A6H0C5Z9-F1
#
_cell.length_a   1.000
_cell.length_b   1.000
_cell.length_c   1.000
_cell.angle_alpha   90.00
_cell.angle_beta   90.00
_cell.angle_gamma   90.00
#
_symmetry.space_group_name_H-M   'P 1'
#
loop_
_entity.id
_entity.type
_entity.pdbx_description
1 polymer ?
#
loop_
_entity_poly.entity_id
_entity_poly.type
_entity_poly.pdbx_seq_one_letter_code
_entity_poly.pdbx_strand_id
1 'polypeptide(L)'
;MYASQDSKTGNCSAAVQFYWKHALERFSELPPAYSKDITPYADHQSISFVDLYNPGQSPTVDCVFITCQPKIEAQSKKWSGGLEIETVKQPVHSLVCVSTSQAPQDSHKPFTLDHWNKIKGARKNSAQPTLFAAFTSAVAALVHSLA
;
A
#
# COMPACT_ATOMS: atom_id res chain seq x y z
N MET A 1 0.21 0.49 5.33
CA MET A 1 -0.15 -0.35 4.16
C MET A 1 0.92 -1.40 3.83
N TYR A 2 0.60 -2.41 3.02
CA TYR A 2 1.59 -3.32 2.45
C TYR A 2 1.32 -3.67 0.99
N ALA A 3 2.32 -4.22 0.32
CA ALA A 3 2.22 -4.81 -1.01
C ALA A 3 3.07 -6.08 -1.09
N SER A 4 2.44 -7.21 -1.42
CA SER A 4 3.16 -8.44 -1.73
C SER A 4 4.13 -8.21 -2.88
N GLN A 5 5.29 -8.87 -2.84
CA GLN A 5 6.35 -8.73 -3.82
C GLN A 5 6.72 -10.10 -4.38
N ASP A 6 6.80 -10.21 -5.70
CA ASP A 6 7.39 -11.38 -6.36
C ASP A 6 8.92 -11.30 -6.39
N SER A 7 9.46 -10.10 -6.21
CA SER A 7 10.91 -9.83 -6.20
C SER A 7 11.54 -10.17 -4.85
N LYS A 8 12.77 -10.68 -4.91
CA LYS A 8 13.65 -10.92 -3.74
C LYS A 8 14.31 -9.64 -3.23
N THR A 9 14.19 -8.54 -3.97
CA THR A 9 14.64 -7.20 -3.62
C THR A 9 13.46 -6.25 -3.81
N GLY A 10 13.01 -5.57 -2.75
CA GLY A 10 11.76 -4.79 -2.80
C GLY A 10 11.70 -3.80 -3.98
N ASN A 11 10.55 -3.74 -4.65
CA ASN A 11 10.34 -2.88 -5.81
C ASN A 11 9.12 -1.97 -5.60
N CYS A 12 9.38 -0.74 -5.15
CA CYS A 12 8.34 0.24 -4.87
C CYS A 12 7.51 0.59 -6.11
N SER A 13 8.13 0.64 -7.30
CA SER A 13 7.41 0.91 -8.55
C SER A 13 6.42 -0.21 -8.88
N ALA A 14 6.83 -1.47 -8.70
CA ALA A 14 5.95 -2.61 -8.90
C ALA A 14 4.82 -2.66 -7.87
N ALA A 15 5.08 -2.33 -6.60
CA ALA A 15 4.04 -2.20 -5.58
C ALA A 15 2.96 -1.17 -5.98
N VAL A 16 3.38 0.01 -6.45
CA VAL A 16 2.44 1.05 -6.92
C VAL A 16 1.68 0.60 -8.17
N GLN A 17 2.40 0.12 -9.18
CA GLN A 17 1.80 -0.17 -10.50
C GLN A 17 0.98 -1.44 -10.55
N PHE A 18 1.30 -2.46 -9.77
CA PHE A 18 0.65 -3.77 -9.85
C PHE A 18 -0.16 -4.09 -8.61
N TYR A 19 0.28 -3.73 -7.40
CA TYR A 19 -0.51 -4.07 -6.22
C TYR A 19 -1.59 -3.03 -5.93
N TRP A 20 -1.22 -1.77 -5.73
CA TRP A 20 -2.17 -0.73 -5.35
C TRP A 20 -3.03 -0.23 -6.52
N LYS A 21 -2.51 -0.23 -7.76
CA LYS A 21 -3.29 0.13 -8.95
C LYS A 21 -4.41 -0.87 -9.26
N HIS A 22 -4.18 -2.17 -9.08
CA HIS A 22 -5.22 -3.19 -9.23
C HIS A 22 -6.29 -3.06 -8.12
N ALA A 23 -5.93 -2.58 -6.93
CA ALA A 23 -6.93 -2.29 -5.91
C ALA A 23 -7.88 -1.17 -6.34
N LEU A 24 -7.43 -0.17 -7.08
CA LEU A 24 -8.30 0.88 -7.62
C LEU A 24 -9.38 0.32 -8.57
N GLU A 25 -9.12 -0.80 -9.26
CA GLU A 25 -10.13 -1.45 -10.13
C GLU A 25 -11.28 -2.08 -9.32
N ARG A 26 -11.09 -2.33 -8.02
CA ARG A 26 -12.15 -2.78 -7.12
C ARG A 26 -13.14 -1.67 -6.73
N PHE A 27 -12.83 -0.42 -7.08
CA PHE A 27 -13.67 0.74 -6.84
C PHE A 27 -14.10 1.35 -8.19
N SER A 28 -15.28 0.98 -8.67
CA SER A 28 -15.87 1.57 -9.89
C SER A 28 -16.30 3.02 -9.68
N GLU A 29 -16.62 3.40 -8.44
CA GLU A 29 -17.11 4.72 -8.04
C GLU A 29 -16.32 5.25 -6.83
N LEU A 30 -16.74 6.39 -6.29
CA LEU A 30 -16.19 6.92 -5.04
C LEU A 30 -16.28 5.84 -3.94
N PRO A 31 -15.18 5.49 -3.26
CA PRO A 31 -15.21 4.46 -2.24
C PRO A 31 -16.26 4.75 -1.15
N PRO A 32 -17.02 3.72 -0.72
CA PRO A 32 -18.02 3.89 0.31
C PRO A 32 -17.37 4.19 1.67
N ALA A 33 -18.20 4.50 2.67
CA ALA A 33 -17.73 4.62 4.05
C ALA A 33 -16.93 3.39 4.47
N TYR A 34 -15.79 3.60 5.10
CA TYR A 34 -14.91 2.53 5.53
C TYR A 34 -15.61 1.66 6.59
N SER A 35 -15.54 0.35 6.39
CA SER A 35 -16.01 -0.64 7.35
C SER A 35 -15.18 -1.89 7.17
N LYS A 36 -14.47 -2.26 8.24
CA LYS A 36 -13.67 -3.47 8.25
C LYS A 36 -14.53 -4.69 7.91
N ASP A 37 -13.96 -5.65 7.17
CA ASP A 37 -14.56 -6.96 6.87
C ASP A 37 -15.80 -6.92 5.93
N ILE A 38 -16.19 -5.76 5.41
CA ILE A 38 -17.26 -5.60 4.40
C ILE A 38 -16.65 -5.23 3.04
N THR A 39 -17.16 -5.80 1.94
CA THR A 39 -16.75 -5.44 0.58
C THR A 39 -16.90 -3.93 0.33
N PRO A 40 -15.88 -3.26 -0.24
CA PRO A 40 -14.64 -3.81 -0.81
C PRO A 40 -13.48 -3.96 0.19
N TYR A 41 -13.64 -3.55 1.45
CA TYR A 41 -12.60 -3.51 2.49
C TYR A 41 -12.35 -4.85 3.19
N ALA A 42 -13.14 -5.90 2.91
CA ALA A 42 -12.78 -7.27 3.27
C ALA A 42 -11.47 -7.73 2.59
N ASP A 43 -11.04 -7.05 1.51
CA ASP A 43 -9.77 -7.28 0.84
C ASP A 43 -8.69 -6.33 1.39
N HIS A 44 -7.59 -6.89 1.91
CA HIS A 44 -6.46 -6.10 2.43
C HIS A 44 -5.79 -5.21 1.37
N GLN A 45 -5.90 -5.54 0.08
CA GLN A 45 -5.44 -4.67 -1.02
C GLN A 45 -6.25 -3.38 -1.07
N SER A 46 -7.56 -3.47 -0.90
CA SER A 46 -8.48 -2.33 -0.83
C SER A 46 -8.16 -1.44 0.37
N ILE A 47 -7.94 -2.03 1.55
CA ILE A 47 -7.54 -1.28 2.75
C ILE A 47 -6.19 -0.58 2.52
N SER A 48 -5.19 -1.31 2.01
CA SER A 48 -3.84 -0.77 1.77
C SER A 48 -3.85 0.36 0.74
N PHE A 49 -4.69 0.26 -0.29
CA PHE A 49 -4.88 1.32 -1.26
C PHE A 49 -5.51 2.56 -0.64
N VAL A 50 -6.55 2.39 0.19
CA VAL A 50 -7.20 3.51 0.85
C VAL A 50 -6.27 4.21 1.83
N ASP A 51 -5.47 3.45 2.58
CA ASP A 51 -4.44 3.96 3.50
C ASP A 51 -3.38 4.79 2.76
N LEU A 52 -2.85 4.27 1.64
CA LEU A 52 -1.82 4.94 0.83
C LEU A 52 -2.29 6.30 0.31
N TYR A 53 -3.52 6.37 -0.18
CA TYR A 53 -4.08 7.61 -0.72
C TYR A 53 -4.90 8.38 0.31
N ASN A 54 -4.88 8.02 1.60
CA ASN A 54 -5.67 8.71 2.61
C ASN A 54 -5.23 10.17 2.71
N PRO A 55 -6.12 11.16 2.50
CA PRO A 55 -5.76 12.58 2.57
C PRO A 55 -5.33 12.97 3.98
N GLY A 56 -4.02 12.99 4.22
CA GLY A 56 -3.39 13.70 5.34
C GLY A 56 -2.80 15.03 4.90
N GLN A 57 -2.53 15.95 5.83
CA GLN A 57 -1.66 17.10 5.53
C GLN A 57 -0.24 16.58 5.31
N SER A 58 0.34 16.83 4.14
CA SER A 58 1.73 16.48 3.78
C SER A 58 2.09 15.01 4.06
N PRO A 59 1.41 14.03 3.42
CA PRO A 59 1.67 12.63 3.68
C PRO A 59 3.09 12.27 3.19
N THR A 60 3.97 11.92 4.12
CA THR A 60 5.21 11.21 3.79
C THR A 60 4.93 9.73 3.86
N VAL A 61 5.64 8.94 3.05
CA VAL A 61 5.52 7.48 3.02
C VAL A 61 6.92 6.89 3.17
N ASP A 62 7.12 6.14 4.25
CA ASP A 62 8.36 5.41 4.52
C ASP A 62 8.10 3.92 4.32
N CYS A 63 8.95 3.25 3.56
CA CYS A 63 8.79 1.84 3.22
C CYS A 63 10.01 1.01 3.62
N VAL A 64 9.76 -0.22 4.06
CA VAL A 64 10.77 -1.25 4.29
C VAL A 64 10.41 -2.50 3.50
N PHE A 65 11.42 -3.16 2.95
CA PHE A 65 11.27 -4.47 2.35
C PHE A 65 11.52 -5.54 3.41
N ILE A 66 10.57 -6.47 3.54
CA ILE A 66 10.66 -7.58 4.47
C ILE A 66 10.58 -8.91 3.74
N THR A 67 11.26 -9.91 4.29
CA THR A 67 11.16 -11.29 3.86
C THR A 67 10.77 -12.14 5.07
N CYS A 68 9.63 -12.80 4.99
CA CYS A 68 9.17 -13.76 5.98
C CYS A 68 9.57 -15.16 5.51
N GLN A 69 10.50 -15.77 6.24
CA GLN A 69 10.87 -17.16 6.01
C GLN A 69 9.73 -18.09 6.47
N PRO A 70 9.46 -19.18 5.74
CA PRO A 70 8.54 -20.20 6.23
C PRO A 70 9.03 -20.78 7.56
N LYS A 71 8.12 -21.10 8.47
CA LYS A 71 8.49 -22.00 9.57
C LYS A 71 8.73 -23.39 8.98
N ILE A 72 9.92 -23.94 9.17
CA ILE A 72 10.17 -25.36 8.98
C ILE A 72 9.60 -26.05 10.21
N GLU A 73 8.38 -26.56 10.12
CA GLU A 73 7.85 -27.46 11.14
C GLU A 73 8.43 -28.85 10.89
N ALA A 74 9.53 -29.19 11.57
CA ALA A 74 9.95 -30.58 11.68
C ALA A 74 8.88 -31.33 12.49
N GLN A 75 7.84 -31.85 11.83
CA GLN A 75 6.88 -32.73 12.48
C GLN A 75 7.55 -34.08 12.72
N SER A 76 8.08 -34.29 13.93
CA SER A 76 8.48 -35.61 14.40
C SER A 76 7.23 -36.46 14.71
N LYS A 77 6.42 -36.76 13.69
CA LYS A 77 5.44 -37.83 13.80
C LYS A 77 6.11 -39.12 13.37
N LYS A 78 6.44 -39.97 14.35
CA LYS A 78 6.69 -41.39 14.07
C LYS A 78 5.40 -41.98 13.51
N TRP A 79 5.35 -42.21 12.20
CA TRP A 79 4.38 -43.10 11.59
C TRP A 79 5.09 -44.05 10.62
N SER A 80 4.81 -45.33 10.79
CA SER A 80 5.36 -46.43 10.03
C SER A 80 4.78 -46.43 8.61
N GLY A 81 5.60 -46.10 7.62
CA GLY A 81 5.33 -46.37 6.20
C GLY A 81 4.57 -45.27 5.45
N GLY A 82 5.32 -44.39 4.78
CA GLY A 82 4.80 -43.47 3.76
C GLY A 82 5.67 -42.23 3.61
N LEU A 83 6.16 -41.96 2.40
CA LEU A 83 6.94 -40.76 2.05
C LEU A 83 6.04 -39.51 2.18
N GLU A 84 6.29 -38.69 3.20
CA GLU A 84 5.65 -37.39 3.35
C GLU A 84 6.41 -36.36 2.49
N ILE A 85 5.75 -35.81 1.46
CA ILE A 85 6.31 -34.68 0.70
C ILE A 85 6.21 -33.44 1.60
N GLU A 86 7.32 -33.05 2.22
CA GLU A 86 7.47 -31.75 2.87
C GLU A 86 7.11 -30.65 1.86
N THR A 87 5.97 -29.99 2.07
CA THR A 87 5.66 -28.79 1.31
C THR A 87 6.52 -27.66 1.89
N VAL A 88 7.75 -27.52 1.39
CA VAL A 88 8.59 -26.36 1.70
C VAL A 88 7.86 -25.11 1.19
N LYS A 89 7.19 -24.39 2.11
CA LYS A 89 6.56 -23.12 1.79
C LYS A 89 7.66 -22.16 1.34
N GLN A 90 7.47 -21.45 0.23
CA GLN A 90 8.46 -20.46 -0.21
C GLN A 90 8.46 -19.25 0.75
N PRO A 91 9.60 -18.55 0.89
CA PRO A 91 9.64 -17.27 1.58
C PRO A 91 8.63 -16.29 0.97
N VAL A 92 7.96 -15.52 1.82
CA VAL A 92 7.03 -14.47 1.39
C VAL A 92 7.75 -13.13 1.47
N HIS A 93 7.70 -12.36 0.40
CA HIS A 93 8.30 -11.03 0.33
C HIS A 93 7.20 -9.95 0.32
N SER A 94 7.45 -8.84 1.02
CA SER A 94 6.51 -7.71 1.07
C SER A 94 7.25 -6.39 1.21
N LEU A 95 6.71 -5.35 0.58
CA LEU A 95 6.95 -3.99 1.00
C LEU A 95 5.92 -3.64 2.07
N VAL A 96 6.39 -3.15 3.20
CA VAL A 96 5.56 -2.57 4.26
C VAL A 96 5.85 -1.11 4.30
N CYS A 97 4.81 -0.29 4.17
CA CYS A 97 4.95 1.15 4.19
C CYS A 97 4.09 1.73 5.31
N VAL A 98 4.56 2.83 5.88
CA VAL A 98 3.87 3.65 6.87
C VAL A 98 3.76 5.06 6.32
N SER A 99 2.57 5.65 6.43
CA SER A 99 2.32 7.04 6.07
C SER A 99 2.11 7.87 7.33
N THR A 100 2.35 9.18 7.23
CA THR A 100 2.00 10.14 8.30
C THR A 100 0.52 10.53 8.30
N SER A 101 -0.25 10.09 7.31
CA SER A 101 -1.70 10.24 7.30
C SER A 101 -2.35 9.36 8.37
N GLN A 102 -3.53 9.76 8.85
CA GLN A 102 -4.32 8.91 9.74
C GLN A 102 -4.74 7.64 9.01
N ALA A 103 -4.92 6.53 9.72
CA ALA A 103 -5.51 5.33 9.14
C ALA A 103 -6.99 5.56 8.77
N PRO A 104 -7.57 4.77 7.85
CA PRO A 104 -8.99 4.85 7.52
C PRO A 104 -9.86 4.68 8.77
N GLN A 105 -10.82 5.58 8.96
CA GLN A 105 -11.69 5.60 10.14
C GLN A 105 -13.02 4.92 9.83
N ASP A 106 -13.49 4.05 10.74
CA ASP A 106 -14.78 3.37 10.58
C ASP A 106 -15.93 4.36 10.38
N SER A 107 -16.87 3.98 9.53
CA SER A 107 -18.05 4.75 9.11
C SER A 107 -17.75 6.07 8.40
N HIS A 108 -16.49 6.41 8.14
CA HIS A 108 -16.12 7.62 7.40
C HIS A 108 -15.80 7.31 5.94
N LYS A 109 -16.23 8.18 5.03
CA LYS A 109 -15.80 8.10 3.63
C LYS A 109 -14.31 8.42 3.55
N PRO A 110 -13.48 7.57 2.94
CA PRO A 110 -12.05 7.80 2.92
C PRO A 110 -11.64 8.98 2.03
N PHE A 111 -12.45 9.28 1.00
CA PHE A 111 -12.14 10.34 0.04
C PHE A 111 -13.32 11.27 -0.19
N THR A 112 -13.01 12.52 -0.50
CA THR A 112 -13.94 13.43 -1.17
C THR A 112 -13.98 13.13 -2.68
N LEU A 113 -15.00 13.62 -3.38
CA LEU A 113 -15.11 13.44 -4.83
C LEU A 113 -13.93 14.07 -5.59
N ASP A 114 -13.49 15.27 -5.18
CA ASP A 114 -12.34 15.95 -5.78
C ASP A 114 -11.04 15.12 -5.62
N HIS A 115 -10.78 14.64 -4.41
CA HIS A 115 -9.61 13.80 -4.15
C HIS A 115 -9.67 12.50 -4.98
N TRP A 116 -10.84 11.87 -5.03
CA TRP A 116 -11.03 10.67 -5.83
C TRP A 116 -10.78 10.89 -7.32
N ASN A 117 -11.21 12.03 -7.86
CA ASN A 117 -10.94 12.38 -9.25
C ASN A 117 -9.45 12.61 -9.51
N LYS A 118 -8.70 13.19 -8.55
CA LYS A 118 -7.23 13.31 -8.63
C LYS A 118 -6.54 11.95 -8.65
N ILE A 119 -6.95 11.01 -7.78
CA ILE A 119 -6.44 9.64 -7.75
C ILE A 119 -6.69 8.94 -9.11
N LYS A 120 -7.92 9.02 -9.64
CA LYS A 120 -8.25 8.48 -10.97
C LYS A 120 -7.50 9.17 -12.11
N GLY A 121 -7.23 10.47 -11.99
CA GLY A 121 -6.47 11.27 -12.96
C GLY A 121 -5.00 10.86 -13.01
N ALA A 122 -4.37 10.67 -11.85
CA ALA A 122 -3.00 10.19 -11.73
C ALA A 122 -2.77 8.85 -12.45
N ARG A 123 -3.78 7.96 -12.49
CA ARG A 123 -3.75 6.72 -13.27
C ARG A 123 -3.56 6.97 -14.77
N LYS A 124 -4.27 7.96 -15.34
CA LYS A 124 -4.26 8.24 -16.79
C LYS A 124 -2.91 8.78 -17.27
N ASN A 125 -2.17 9.44 -16.38
CA ASN A 125 -0.93 10.12 -16.70
C ASN A 125 0.33 9.39 -16.21
N SER A 126 0.22 8.23 -15.53
CA SER A 126 1.39 7.51 -14.99
C SER A 126 2.16 6.72 -16.08
N ALA A 127 2.76 7.43 -17.01
CA ALA A 127 4.11 7.09 -17.44
C ALA A 127 5.05 7.87 -16.51
N GLN A 128 5.78 7.16 -15.64
CA GLN A 128 6.74 7.64 -14.63
C GLN A 128 6.20 7.91 -13.21
N PRO A 129 6.93 7.45 -12.16
CA PRO A 129 6.59 7.64 -10.76
C PRO A 129 7.11 8.99 -10.25
N THR A 130 6.31 10.04 -10.42
CA THR A 130 6.54 11.35 -9.78
C THR A 130 5.25 11.83 -9.14
N LEU A 131 4.71 11.06 -8.19
CA LEU A 131 3.52 11.44 -7.42
C LEU A 131 3.81 12.11 -6.08
N PHE A 132 5.07 12.45 -5.76
CA PHE A 132 5.42 13.14 -4.51
C PHE A 132 5.90 14.60 -4.70
N ALA A 133 5.76 15.19 -5.89
CA ALA A 133 6.17 16.56 -6.17
C ALA A 133 4.99 17.44 -6.60
N ALA A 134 4.03 17.69 -5.71
CA ALA A 134 3.01 18.72 -5.94
C ALA A 134 2.38 19.28 -4.66
N PHE A 135 3.20 19.67 -3.68
CA PHE A 135 2.81 20.67 -2.68
C PHE A 135 3.98 21.61 -2.40
N THR A 136 4.36 22.44 -3.38
CA THR A 136 5.21 23.60 -3.10
C THR A 136 4.34 24.66 -2.45
N SER A 137 4.30 24.71 -1.11
CA SER A 137 3.87 25.92 -0.42
C SER A 137 4.92 27.00 -0.72
N ALA A 138 4.55 28.02 -1.50
CA ALA A 138 5.37 29.19 -1.71
C ALA A 138 5.52 29.92 -0.36
N VAL A 139 6.63 29.69 0.34
CA VAL A 139 7.07 30.60 1.41
C VAL A 139 7.96 31.63 0.75
N ALA A 140 7.38 32.77 0.38
CA ALA A 140 8.16 33.94 0.01
C ALA A 140 8.87 34.46 1.28
N ALA A 141 10.15 34.12 1.44
CA ALA A 141 11.02 34.73 2.44
C ALA A 141 11.90 35.79 1.77
N LEU A 142 11.39 37.01 1.75
CA LEU A 142 12.10 38.24 1.42
C LEU A 142 12.94 38.63 2.64
N VAL A 143 14.15 38.07 2.80
CA VAL A 143 15.13 38.56 3.79
C VAL A 143 16.57 38.36 3.29
N HIS A 144 17.04 39.28 2.45
CA HIS A 144 18.46 39.62 2.38
C HIS A 144 18.59 41.13 2.23
N SER A 145 18.43 41.82 3.35
CA SER A 145 19.00 43.14 3.57
C SER A 145 19.47 43.19 5.03
N LEU A 146 20.76 43.53 5.20
CA LEU A 146 21.48 43.88 6.45
C LEU A 146 22.15 42.70 7.19
N ALA A 147 23.40 42.41 6.82
CA ALA A 147 24.60 42.66 7.65
C ALA A 147 25.85 42.23 6.87
#